data_AF-A0AAV5SVD2-F1
#
_entry.id   AF-A0AAV5SVD2-F1
#
_cell.length_a   1.000
_cell.length_b   1.000
_cell.length_c   1.000
_cell.angle_alpha   90.00
_cell.angle_beta   90.00
_cell.angle_gamma   90.00
#
_symmetry.space_group_name_H-M   'P 1'
#
loop_
_entity.id
_entity.type
_entity.pdbx_description
1 polymer ?
#
loop_
_entity_poly.entity_id
_entity_poly.type
_entity_poly.pdbx_seq_one_letter_code
_entity_poly.pdbx_strand_id
1 'polypeptide(L)'
;MRIFAYPSDDPYYVFFIEDSKYQYPHVQVRPPTAGHNSVLLKESLSAVLKMLTSDLEKHGQLLLETDKTVRAMFFELQSDDAQFDTVYSGDFYPYYMDEEQKEKIVQMEFEAPEGFRIDAVDIARDYDKMHAVWPYRASATP
;
A
#
# COMPACT_ATOMS: atom_id res chain seq x y z
N MET A 1 -7.44 11.30 7.29
CA MET A 1 -6.25 11.46 6.44
C MET A 1 -5.39 12.57 7.00
N ARG A 2 -4.11 12.27 7.28
CA ARG A 2 -3.09 13.20 7.76
C ARG A 2 -2.01 13.31 6.68
N ILE A 3 -1.47 14.51 6.45
CA ILE A 3 -0.46 14.76 5.42
C ILE A 3 0.76 15.36 6.10
N PHE A 4 1.93 14.79 5.85
CA PHE A 4 3.21 15.28 6.37
C PHE A 4 4.16 15.52 5.21
N ALA A 5 4.92 16.59 5.31
CA ALA A 5 5.86 17.00 4.29
C ALA A 5 7.22 17.28 4.95
N TYR A 6 8.31 16.85 4.33
CA TYR A 6 9.66 17.05 4.87
C TYR A 6 10.65 17.46 3.78
N PRO A 7 11.48 18.48 4.02
CA PRO A 7 11.37 19.49 5.08
C PRO A 7 10.04 20.27 5.07
N SER A 8 9.70 21.02 6.12
CA SER A 8 8.40 21.73 6.21
C SER A 8 8.28 22.88 5.21
N ASP A 9 9.37 23.59 4.96
CA ASP A 9 9.36 24.87 4.23
C ASP A 9 9.54 24.67 2.72
N ASP A 10 10.29 23.63 2.34
CA ASP A 10 10.49 23.19 0.96
C ASP A 10 10.40 21.65 0.91
N PRO A 11 9.19 21.09 0.85
CA PRO A 11 9.00 19.66 0.98
C PRO A 11 9.58 18.86 -0.17
N TYR A 12 10.46 17.94 0.17
CA TYR A 12 11.07 16.99 -0.77
C TYR A 12 10.34 15.64 -0.77
N TYR A 13 9.83 15.23 0.38
CA TYR A 13 9.02 14.03 0.57
C TYR A 13 7.65 14.38 1.14
N VAL A 14 6.62 13.69 0.66
CA VAL A 14 5.25 13.81 1.20
C VAL A 14 4.74 12.45 1.64
N PHE A 15 4.15 12.39 2.83
CA PHE A 15 3.60 11.20 3.45
C PHE A 15 2.10 11.40 3.65
N PHE A 16 1.30 10.49 3.13
CA PHE A 16 -0.14 10.44 3.34
C PHE A 16 -0.44 9.31 4.31
N ILE A 17 -1.13 9.61 5.40
CA ILE A 17 -1.52 8.63 6.41
C ILE A 17 -3.04 8.56 6.47
N GLU A 18 -3.57 7.42 6.05
CA GLU A 18 -4.99 7.14 6.02
C GLU A 18 -5.36 6.17 7.14
N ASP A 19 -6.07 6.70 8.12
CA ASP A 19 -6.62 5.90 9.21
C ASP A 19 -7.90 5.20 8.74
N SER A 20 -8.05 3.93 9.08
CA SER A 20 -9.26 3.16 8.83
C SER A 20 -9.72 2.43 10.09
N LYS A 21 -11.03 2.20 10.20
CA LYS A 21 -11.59 1.35 11.25
C LYS A 21 -11.49 -0.13 10.93
N TYR A 22 -11.25 -0.49 9.66
CA TYR A 22 -11.30 -1.86 9.16
C TYR A 22 -9.91 -2.43 8.80
N GLN A 23 -8.89 -1.57 8.74
CA GLN A 23 -7.51 -1.95 8.43
C GLN A 23 -6.53 -1.12 9.25
N TYR A 24 -5.27 -1.57 9.28
CA TYR A 24 -4.15 -0.82 9.82
C TYR A 24 -4.01 0.56 9.13
N PRO A 25 -3.45 1.57 9.80
CA PRO A 25 -3.15 2.84 9.16
C PRO A 25 -2.31 2.62 7.90
N HIS A 26 -2.75 3.21 6.79
CA HIS A 26 -2.09 3.09 5.50
C HIS A 26 -1.22 4.33 5.26
N VAL A 27 0.08 4.10 5.13
CA VAL A 27 1.11 5.12 4.90
C VAL A 27 1.54 5.04 3.45
N GLN A 28 1.32 6.10 2.69
CA GLN A 28 1.80 6.22 1.32
C GLN A 28 2.92 7.27 1.28
N VAL A 29 4.03 6.94 0.63
CA VAL A 29 5.14 7.87 0.42
C VAL A 29 5.13 8.35 -1.03
N ARG A 30 5.09 9.66 -1.23
CA ARG A 30 5.23 10.29 -2.55
C ARG A 30 6.68 10.74 -2.72
N PRO A 31 7.48 10.01 -3.52
CA PRO A 31 8.84 10.41 -3.78
C PRO A 31 8.90 11.63 -4.72
N PRO A 32 9.98 12.42 -4.67
CA PRO A 32 10.23 13.50 -5.60
C PRO A 32 10.49 12.96 -7.02
N THR A 33 10.07 13.70 -8.03
CA THR A 33 10.30 13.34 -9.45
C THR A 33 11.77 13.40 -9.86
N ALA A 34 12.57 14.23 -9.19
CA ALA A 34 14.00 14.41 -9.45
C ALA A 34 14.88 13.25 -8.92
N GLY A 35 14.30 12.29 -8.19
CA GLY A 35 15.01 11.18 -7.58
C GLY A 35 15.29 11.38 -6.09
N HIS A 36 15.73 10.32 -5.41
CA HIS A 36 15.89 10.34 -3.97
C HIS A 36 17.17 11.06 -3.52
N ASN A 37 17.04 11.85 -2.46
CA ASN A 37 18.14 12.23 -1.60
C ASN A 37 18.13 11.30 -0.38
N SER A 38 19.13 10.42 -0.26
CA SER A 38 19.17 9.39 0.79
C SER A 38 19.26 9.96 2.21
N VAL A 39 19.95 11.09 2.38
CA VAL A 39 20.07 11.75 3.70
C VAL A 39 18.72 12.27 4.15
N LEU A 40 18.06 13.07 3.29
CA LEU A 40 16.72 13.58 3.56
C LEU A 40 15.69 12.46 3.70
N LEU A 41 15.85 11.35 2.97
CA LEU A 41 14.98 10.20 3.08
C LEU A 41 15.10 9.54 4.45
N LYS A 42 16.33 9.29 4.92
CA LYS A 42 16.57 8.70 6.24
C LYS A 42 16.02 9.58 7.36
N GLU A 43 16.25 10.90 7.27
CA GLU A 43 15.72 11.88 8.22
C GLU A 43 14.19 11.93 8.24
N SER A 44 13.56 12.04 7.07
CA SER A 44 12.11 12.13 6.94
C SER A 44 11.41 10.85 7.43
N LEU A 45 11.91 9.67 7.04
CA LEU A 45 11.38 8.40 7.52
C LEU A 45 11.54 8.24 9.03
N SER A 46 12.69 8.64 9.60
CA SER A 46 12.89 8.62 11.05
C SER A 46 11.90 9.52 11.79
N ALA A 47 11.60 10.71 11.24
CA ALA A 47 10.62 11.63 11.82
C ALA A 47 9.19 11.06 11.74
N VAL A 48 8.81 10.50 10.59
CA VAL A 48 7.49 9.91 10.38
C VAL A 48 7.28 8.67 11.25
N LEU A 49 8.29 7.81 11.38
CA LEU A 49 8.24 6.63 12.24
C LEU A 49 8.01 6.99 13.71
N LYS A 50 8.73 7.99 14.24
CA LYS A 50 8.53 8.47 15.63
C LYS A 50 7.10 8.96 15.87
N MET A 51 6.50 9.58 14.87
CA MET A 51 5.11 10.04 14.96
C MET A 51 4.12 8.87 14.88
N LEU A 52 4.41 7.88 14.03
CA LEU A 52 3.60 6.68 13.86
C LEU A 52 3.75 5.67 15.01
N THR A 53 4.70 5.85 15.93
CA THR A 53 4.88 4.95 17.09
C THR A 53 3.59 4.76 17.86
N SER A 54 2.85 5.85 18.15
CA SER A 54 1.58 5.75 18.87
C SER A 54 0.49 5.00 18.09
N ASP A 55 0.50 5.13 16.76
CA ASP A 55 -0.41 4.39 15.89
C ASP A 55 -0.05 2.91 15.84
N LEU A 56 1.25 2.59 15.78
CA LEU A 56 1.75 1.21 15.82
C LEU A 56 1.45 0.53 17.16
N GLU A 57 1.63 1.23 18.28
CA GLU A 57 1.26 0.72 19.62
C GLU A 57 -0.23 0.43 19.73
N LYS A 58 -1.07 1.29 19.12
CA LYS A 58 -2.53 1.16 19.16
C LYS A 58 -3.06 0.09 18.22
N HIS A 59 -2.51 -0.01 17.01
CA HIS A 59 -3.04 -0.85 15.93
C HIS A 59 -2.24 -2.14 15.71
N GLY A 60 -1.06 -2.26 16.31
CA GLY A 60 -0.14 -3.40 16.20
C GLY A 60 0.64 -3.46 14.89
N GLN A 61 0.08 -2.93 13.79
CA GLN A 61 0.70 -2.91 12.47
C GLN A 61 0.35 -1.62 11.72
N LEU A 62 1.12 -1.35 10.67
CA LEU A 62 0.93 -0.28 9.70
C LEU A 62 1.12 -0.90 8.31
N LEU A 63 0.43 -0.39 7.29
CA LEU A 63 0.68 -0.73 5.90
C LEU A 63 1.51 0.39 5.27
N LEU A 64 2.66 0.06 4.66
CA LEU A 64 3.50 1.02 3.93
C LEU A 64 3.43 0.73 2.43
N GLU A 65 2.87 1.66 1.66
CA GLU A 65 2.90 1.66 0.20
C GLU A 65 3.96 2.66 -0.28
N THR A 66 4.98 2.15 -0.98
CA THR A 66 6.12 2.95 -1.39
C THR A 66 6.92 2.33 -2.53
N ASP A 67 7.82 3.10 -3.13
CA ASP A 67 8.82 2.58 -4.06
C ASP A 67 9.93 1.74 -3.39
N LYS A 68 10.78 1.14 -4.23
CA LYS A 68 11.86 0.25 -3.79
C LYS A 68 12.95 0.94 -2.98
N THR A 69 13.22 2.22 -3.23
CA THR A 69 14.28 2.98 -2.55
C THR A 69 13.88 3.29 -1.12
N VAL A 70 12.66 3.79 -0.93
CA VAL A 70 12.10 4.05 0.40
C VAL A 70 12.00 2.76 1.19
N ARG A 71 11.53 1.66 0.56
CA ARG A 71 11.49 0.35 1.23
C ARG A 71 12.87 -0.11 1.69
N ALA A 72 13.91 0.04 0.85
CA ALA A 72 15.27 -0.32 1.23
C ALA A 72 15.77 0.51 2.43
N MET A 73 15.51 1.82 2.45
CA MET A 73 15.84 2.68 3.59
C MET A 73 15.06 2.28 4.85
N PHE A 74 13.81 1.85 4.70
CA PHE A 74 13.01 1.35 5.82
C PHE A 74 13.62 0.09 6.45
N PHE A 75 14.15 -0.84 5.64
CA PHE A 75 14.87 -2.03 6.14
C PHE A 75 16.23 -1.69 6.76
N GLU A 76 16.92 -0.66 6.25
CA GLU A 76 18.13 -0.14 6.90
C GLU A 76 17.79 0.38 8.30
N LEU A 77 16.75 1.21 8.43
CA LEU A 77 16.28 1.71 9.72
C LEU A 77 15.86 0.60 10.68
N GLN A 78 15.22 -0.46 10.18
CA GLN A 78 14.90 -1.65 10.98
C GLN A 78 16.15 -2.31 11.55
N SER A 79 17.22 -2.40 10.74
CA SER A 79 18.49 -3.00 11.15
C SER A 79 19.25 -2.14 12.16
N ASP A 80 19.03 -0.82 12.13
CA ASP A 80 19.62 0.18 13.04
C ASP A 80 18.89 0.28 14.41
N ASP A 81 18.23 -0.80 14.86
CA ASP A 81 17.49 -0.90 16.15
C ASP A 81 16.16 -0.12 16.20
N ALA A 82 15.46 0.03 15.06
CA ALA A 82 14.10 0.57 15.11
C ALA A 82 13.12 -0.43 15.77
N GLN A 83 12.18 0.09 16.56
CA GLN A 83 11.20 -0.69 17.31
C GLN A 83 10.02 -1.19 16.46
N PHE A 84 10.31 -1.78 15.30
CA PHE A 84 9.33 -2.44 14.45
C PHE A 84 9.96 -3.62 13.72
N ASP A 85 9.15 -4.55 13.24
CA ASP A 85 9.58 -5.63 12.36
C ASP A 85 8.67 -5.70 11.12
N THR A 86 9.23 -6.15 10.01
CA THR A 86 8.51 -6.33 8.75
C THR A 86 7.80 -7.68 8.75
N VAL A 87 6.48 -7.66 8.94
CA VAL A 87 5.65 -8.88 8.89
C VAL A 87 5.61 -9.47 7.47
N TYR A 88 5.45 -8.61 6.47
CA TYR A 88 5.38 -9.00 5.06
C TYR A 88 5.87 -7.86 4.18
N SER A 89 6.55 -8.20 3.09
CA SER A 89 6.86 -7.27 2.01
C SER A 89 6.71 -7.97 0.67
N GLY A 90 6.27 -7.22 -0.34
CA GLY A 90 6.09 -7.72 -1.70
C GLY A 90 6.33 -6.62 -2.72
N ASP A 91 6.65 -7.03 -3.94
CA ASP A 91 6.69 -6.14 -5.09
C ASP A 91 5.31 -6.12 -5.76
N PHE A 92 4.76 -4.92 -5.95
CA PHE A 92 3.59 -4.70 -6.78
C PHE A 92 4.03 -4.04 -8.07
N TYR A 93 3.55 -4.57 -9.19
CA TYR A 93 3.82 -4.00 -10.51
C TYR A 93 2.55 -3.30 -10.98
N PRO A 94 2.57 -1.97 -11.13
CA PRO A 94 1.44 -1.29 -11.72
C PRO A 94 1.33 -1.72 -13.19
N TYR A 95 0.12 -2.09 -13.58
CA TYR A 95 -0.22 -2.28 -14.98
C TYR A 95 -0.93 -1.02 -15.47
N TYR A 96 -0.32 -0.32 -16.42
CA TYR A 96 -0.88 0.89 -17.01
C TYR A 96 -1.56 0.55 -18.33
N MET A 97 -2.76 1.10 -18.51
CA MET A 97 -3.48 1.08 -19.78
C MET A 97 -3.84 2.50 -20.18
N ASP A 98 -3.54 2.86 -21.42
CA ASP A 98 -4.10 4.07 -22.03
C ASP A 98 -5.59 3.87 -22.35
N GLU A 99 -6.28 4.97 -22.70
CA GLU A 99 -7.73 4.92 -22.98
C GLU A 99 -8.04 4.05 -24.20
N GLU A 100 -7.20 4.05 -25.23
CA GLU A 100 -7.39 3.24 -26.43
C GLU A 100 -7.31 1.73 -26.10
N GLN A 101 -6.37 1.34 -25.24
CA GLN A 101 -6.23 -0.03 -24.75
C GLN A 101 -7.44 -0.46 -23.91
N LYS A 102 -7.97 0.43 -23.06
CA LYS A 102 -9.17 0.17 -22.26
C LYS A 102 -10.39 -0.06 -23.16
N GLU A 103 -10.60 0.80 -24.16
CA GLU A 103 -11.71 0.68 -25.12
C GLU A 103 -11.65 -0.65 -25.88
N LYS A 104 -10.45 -1.05 -26.33
CA LYS A 104 -10.26 -2.33 -27.02
C LYS A 104 -10.65 -3.52 -26.15
N ILE A 105 -10.23 -3.55 -24.89
CA ILE A 105 -10.50 -4.68 -23.98
C ILE A 105 -11.99 -4.85 -23.72
N VAL A 106 -12.74 -3.75 -23.56
CA VAL A 106 -14.18 -3.79 -23.32
C VAL A 106 -14.95 -4.36 -24.52
N GLN A 107 -14.40 -4.21 -25.74
CA GLN A 107 -14.99 -4.76 -26.97
C GLN A 107 -14.59 -6.21 -27.25
N MET A 108 -13.63 -6.76 -26.50
CA MET A 108 -13.24 -8.16 -26.67
C MET A 108 -14.33 -9.07 -26.09
N GLU A 109 -14.88 -9.95 -26.94
CA GLU A 109 -15.74 -11.02 -26.49
C GLU A 109 -14.89 -12.17 -25.93
N PHE A 110 -15.20 -12.59 -24.70
CA PHE A 110 -14.54 -13.70 -24.04
C PHE A 110 -15.52 -14.87 -23.94
N GLU A 111 -15.17 -15.99 -24.58
CA GLU A 111 -15.89 -17.25 -24.40
C GLU A 111 -15.37 -17.97 -23.16
N ALA A 112 -16.29 -18.39 -22.30
CA ALA A 112 -15.94 -19.21 -21.14
C ALA A 112 -15.50 -20.61 -21.63
N PRO A 113 -14.45 -21.21 -21.02
CA PRO A 113 -14.12 -22.61 -21.28
C PRO A 113 -15.30 -23.54 -20.98
N GLU A 114 -15.34 -24.72 -21.63
CA GLU A 114 -16.39 -25.71 -21.41
C GLU A 114 -16.57 -26.05 -19.92
N GLY A 115 -17.81 -26.00 -19.44
CA GLY A 115 -18.16 -26.24 -18.03
C GLY A 115 -18.05 -25.02 -17.12
N PHE A 116 -17.61 -23.86 -17.62
CA PHE A 116 -17.54 -22.60 -16.87
C PHE A 116 -18.53 -21.57 -17.43
N ARG A 117 -18.83 -20.55 -16.62
CA ARG A 117 -19.63 -19.39 -17.01
C ARG A 117 -18.98 -18.12 -16.47
N ILE A 118 -19.13 -17.03 -17.22
CA ILE A 118 -18.74 -15.68 -16.79
C ILE A 118 -20.03 -14.96 -16.41
N ASP A 119 -20.14 -14.60 -15.13
CA ASP A 119 -21.30 -13.87 -14.58
C ASP A 119 -20.82 -12.69 -13.74
N ALA A 120 -21.72 -11.74 -13.49
CA ALA A 120 -21.48 -10.70 -12.49
C ALA A 120 -21.41 -11.30 -11.07
N VAL A 121 -20.58 -10.69 -10.22
CA VAL A 121 -20.43 -11.08 -8.81
C VAL A 121 -21.72 -10.80 -8.04
N ASP A 122 -22.26 -11.81 -7.36
CA ASP A 122 -23.38 -11.67 -6.42
C ASP A 122 -22.83 -11.66 -4.99
N ILE A 123 -22.77 -10.48 -4.36
CA ILE A 123 -22.19 -10.31 -3.04
C ILE A 123 -22.84 -11.22 -1.98
N ALA A 124 -24.17 -11.41 -2.03
CA ALA A 124 -24.86 -12.21 -1.03
C ALA A 124 -24.48 -13.70 -1.09
N ARG A 125 -24.06 -14.18 -2.26
CA ARG A 125 -23.73 -15.58 -2.51
C ARG A 125 -22.22 -15.84 -2.57
N ASP A 126 -21.45 -14.89 -3.09
CA ASP A 126 -20.08 -15.09 -3.55
C ASP A 126 -19.05 -14.49 -2.58
N TYR A 127 -19.44 -13.55 -1.70
CA TYR A 127 -18.53 -12.84 -0.79
C TYR A 127 -17.67 -13.80 0.05
N ASP A 128 -18.29 -14.71 0.80
CA ASP A 128 -17.56 -15.61 1.70
C ASP A 128 -16.61 -16.54 0.93
N LYS A 129 -17.02 -17.00 -0.26
CA LYS A 129 -16.19 -17.89 -1.09
C LYS A 129 -14.97 -17.16 -1.64
N MET A 130 -15.14 -15.92 -2.09
CA MET A 130 -14.04 -15.09 -2.58
C MET A 130 -13.04 -14.77 -1.45
N HIS A 131 -13.53 -14.44 -0.25
CA HIS A 131 -12.66 -14.10 0.87
C HIS A 131 -12.04 -15.32 1.55
N ALA A 132 -12.65 -16.50 1.44
CA ALA A 132 -12.09 -17.75 1.96
C ALA A 132 -10.80 -18.16 1.25
N VAL A 133 -10.58 -17.72 0.01
CA VAL A 133 -9.38 -18.01 -0.77
C VAL A 133 -8.29 -16.94 -0.67
N TRP A 134 -8.51 -15.85 0.07
CA TRP A 134 -7.50 -14.82 0.28
C TRP A 134 -6.56 -15.17 1.44
N PRO A 135 -5.27 -15.46 1.15
CA PRO A 135 -4.32 -15.92 2.16
C PRO A 135 -4.00 -14.87 3.23
N TYR A 136 -4.17 -13.58 2.91
CA TYR A 136 -3.88 -12.46 3.80
C TYR A 136 -5.10 -11.57 4.03
N ARG A 137 -6.30 -12.17 4.10
CA ARG A 137 -7.52 -11.41 4.41
C ARG A 137 -7.27 -10.58 5.67
N ALA A 138 -7.44 -9.26 5.58
CA ALA A 138 -7.62 -8.46 6.78
C ALA A 138 -8.77 -9.13 7.56
N SER A 139 -8.63 -9.26 8.87
CA SER A 139 -9.67 -9.80 9.75
C SER A 139 -10.86 -8.82 9.88
N ALA A 140 -11.31 -8.26 8.76
CA ALA A 140 -12.56 -7.55 8.64
C ALA A 140 -13.68 -8.58 8.89
N THR A 141 -14.41 -8.34 9.96
CA THR A 141 -15.68 -9.05 10.21
C THR A 141 -16.68 -8.58 9.15
N PRO A 142 -17.54 -9.47 8.60
CA PRO A 142 -18.56 -9.09 7.62
C PRO A 142 -19.43 -7.91 8.06
#